data_AF-A0A7S1JXY8-F1
#
_entry.id   AF-A0A7S1JXY8-F1
#
_cell.length_a   1.000
_cell.length_b   1.000
_cell.length_c   1.000
_cell.angle_alpha   90.00
_cell.angle_beta   90.00
_cell.angle_gamma   90.00
#
_symmetry.space_group_name_H-M   'P 1'
#
loop_
_entity.id
_entity.type
_entity.pdbx_description
1 polymer ?
#
loop_
_entity_poly.entity_id
_entity_poly.type
_entity_poly.pdbx_seq_one_letter_code
_entity_poly.pdbx_strand_id
1 'polypeptide(L)'
;QLVLRGVDTHRADPAPLMKNDNFWSLALDPIVVYQNPFPFRGLQRSASLIANDQSPLTALKEMLHRGLGMLVGRAYVHQYEAYGLGEEAIGEAMQCLTQIIHSYQQLKT
;
A
#
# COMPACT_ATOMS: atom_id res chain seq x y z
N GLN A 1 10.03 5.56 1.99
CA GLN A 1 11.33 5.02 2.44
C GLN A 1 12.07 4.39 1.27
N LEU A 2 13.32 4.78 1.05
CA LEU A 2 14.22 4.18 0.05
C LEU A 2 15.31 3.39 0.76
N VAL A 3 15.47 2.12 0.41
CA VAL A 3 16.52 1.24 0.94
C VAL A 3 17.48 0.88 -0.18
N LEU A 4 18.74 1.29 -0.04
CA LEU A 4 19.82 1.06 -0.99
C LEU A 4 20.80 0.06 -0.38
N ARG A 5 21.10 -1.02 -1.11
CA ARG A 5 22.03 -2.06 -0.65
C ARG A 5 23.10 -2.37 -1.69
N GLY A 6 24.31 -2.69 -1.24
CA GLY A 6 25.42 -3.15 -2.07
C GLY A 6 26.57 -2.15 -2.22
N VAL A 7 27.40 -2.37 -3.24
CA VAL A 7 28.66 -1.63 -3.43
C VAL A 7 28.39 -0.17 -3.81
N ASP A 8 29.11 0.77 -3.19
CA ASP A 8 29.03 2.22 -3.45
C ASP A 8 27.66 2.87 -3.19
N THR A 9 26.80 2.30 -2.35
CA THR A 9 25.47 2.89 -2.06
C THR A 9 25.55 4.31 -1.50
N HIS A 10 26.64 4.66 -0.82
CA HIS A 10 26.89 6.02 -0.31
C HIS A 10 27.05 7.08 -1.43
N ARG A 11 27.34 6.66 -2.66
CA ARG A 11 27.47 7.55 -3.83
C ARG A 11 26.16 7.74 -4.59
N ALA A 12 25.10 7.01 -4.21
CA ALA A 12 23.81 7.11 -4.86
C ALA A 12 23.09 8.39 -4.42
N ASP A 13 22.68 9.21 -5.39
CA ASP A 13 21.92 10.42 -5.18
C ASP A 13 20.40 10.14 -5.26
N PRO A 14 19.63 10.35 -4.17
CA PRO A 14 18.18 10.18 -4.17
C PRO A 14 17.42 11.38 -4.76
N ALA A 15 18.07 12.53 -5.00
CA ALA A 15 17.42 13.76 -5.44
C ALA A 15 16.56 13.63 -6.70
N PRO A 16 16.91 12.81 -7.73
CA PRO A 16 16.05 12.63 -8.90
C PRO A 16 14.65 12.07 -8.58
N LEU A 17 14.51 11.28 -7.51
CA LEU A 17 13.20 10.74 -7.07
C LEU A 17 12.32 11.80 -6.40
N MET A 18 12.93 12.89 -5.94
CA MET A 18 12.24 13.99 -5.24
C MET A 18 11.76 15.09 -6.20
N LYS A 19 12.05 15.00 -7.50
CA LYS A 19 11.72 16.05 -8.48
C LYS A 19 10.22 16.16 -8.81
N ASN A 20 9.39 15.27 -8.29
CA ASN A 20 7.95 15.28 -8.55
C ASN A 20 7.21 15.54 -7.24
N ASP A 21 6.78 16.79 -7.08
CA ASP A 21 6.13 17.30 -5.87
C ASP A 21 4.76 16.64 -5.60
N ASN A 22 4.11 16.09 -6.64
CA ASN A 22 2.78 15.49 -6.53
C ASN A 22 2.78 14.18 -5.72
N PHE A 23 3.92 13.50 -5.60
CA PHE A 23 4.00 12.27 -4.80
C PHE A 23 4.11 12.52 -3.31
N TRP A 24 4.50 13.72 -2.90
CA TRP A 24 4.95 13.98 -1.53
C TRP A 24 4.31 15.23 -0.91
N SER A 25 3.23 15.73 -1.49
CA SER A 25 2.57 17.00 -1.12
C SER A 25 2.15 17.11 0.35
N LEU A 26 1.99 15.98 1.04
CA LEU A 26 1.60 15.89 2.45
C LEU A 26 2.72 15.41 3.38
N ALA A 27 3.91 15.12 2.86
CA ALA A 27 5.03 14.59 3.62
C ALA A 27 5.94 15.72 4.11
N LEU A 28 6.17 15.80 5.44
CA LEU A 28 7.19 16.68 6.03
C LEU A 28 8.59 16.30 5.57
N ASP A 29 8.90 15.00 5.62
CA ASP A 29 10.11 14.41 5.08
C ASP A 29 9.73 13.41 3.96
N PRO A 30 9.77 13.83 2.69
CA PRO A 30 9.21 13.07 1.57
C PRO A 30 9.92 11.74 1.33
N ILE A 31 11.21 11.64 1.69
CA ILE A 31 11.98 10.41 1.53
C ILE A 31 12.97 10.20 2.68
N VAL A 32 12.82 9.07 3.36
CA VAL A 32 13.82 8.56 4.30
C VAL A 32 14.69 7.54 3.55
N VAL A 33 16.00 7.78 3.51
CA VAL A 33 16.96 6.93 2.79
C VAL A 33 17.80 6.11 3.77
N TYR A 34 17.82 4.79 3.56
CA TYR A 34 18.68 3.85 4.27
C TYR A 34 19.69 3.27 3.30
N GLN A 35 20.96 3.24 3.71
CA GLN A 35 22.05 2.70 2.91
C GLN A 35 22.74 1.58 3.69
N ASN A 36 23.05 0.49 2.99
CA ASN A 36 23.76 -0.65 3.57
C ASN A 36 24.78 -1.19 2.54
N PRO A 37 26.08 -1.26 2.87
CA PRO A 37 27.09 -1.71 1.92
C PRO A 37 26.99 -3.21 1.58
N PHE A 38 26.25 -4.00 2.37
CA PHE A 38 26.15 -5.44 2.18
C PHE A 38 25.13 -5.80 1.07
N PRO A 39 25.56 -6.57 0.05
CA PRO A 39 24.69 -7.10 -1.00
C PRO A 39 23.45 -7.82 -0.46
N PHE A 40 22.40 -7.91 -1.28
CA PHE A 40 21.19 -8.65 -0.95
C PHE A 40 20.94 -9.75 -1.98
N ARG A 41 20.84 -11.00 -1.52
CA ARG A 41 20.50 -12.17 -2.36
C ARG A 41 21.36 -12.29 -3.64
N GLY A 42 22.66 -12.02 -3.53
CA GLY A 42 23.59 -12.09 -4.66
C GLY A 42 23.53 -10.91 -5.64
N LEU A 43 22.64 -9.93 -5.42
CA LEU A 43 22.60 -8.71 -6.21
C LEU A 43 23.74 -7.78 -5.76
N GLN A 44 24.59 -7.37 -6.72
CA GLN A 44 25.69 -6.43 -6.46
C GLN A 44 25.18 -5.09 -5.90
N ARG A 45 24.03 -4.64 -6.39
CA ARG A 45 23.30 -3.45 -5.95
C ARG A 45 21.80 -3.71 -6.01
N SER A 46 21.04 -3.20 -5.04
CA SER A 46 19.58 -3.24 -5.05
C SER A 46 18.98 -1.97 -4.46
N ALA A 47 17.87 -1.52 -5.02
CA ALA A 47 17.08 -0.41 -4.49
C ALA A 47 15.64 -0.89 -4.25
N SER A 48 15.10 -0.59 -3.08
CA SER A 48 13.70 -0.86 -2.71
C SER A 48 13.04 0.43 -2.25
N LEU A 49 11.92 0.77 -2.88
CA LEU A 49 11.10 1.92 -2.51
C LEU A 49 9.83 1.41 -1.83
N ILE A 50 9.57 1.89 -0.62
CA ILE A 50 8.30 1.74 0.08
C ILE A 50 7.66 3.12 0.04
N ALA A 51 6.60 3.26 -0.76
CA ALA A 51 5.84 4.50 -0.92
C ALA A 51 4.44 4.33 -0.34
N ASN A 52 3.88 5.43 0.15
CA ASN A 52 2.46 5.52 0.51
C ASN A 52 1.80 6.45 -0.51
N ASP A 53 1.06 5.88 -1.45
CA ASP A 53 0.45 6.59 -2.56
C ASP A 53 -0.95 6.03 -2.89
N GLN A 54 -1.56 6.55 -3.95
CA GLN A 54 -2.89 6.15 -4.41
C GLN A 54 -2.88 4.94 -5.36
N SER A 55 -1.74 4.31 -5.63
CA SER A 55 -1.66 3.13 -6.50
C SER A 55 -2.54 1.94 -6.07
N PRO A 56 -2.78 1.64 -4.77
CA PRO A 56 -3.64 0.51 -4.40
C PRO A 56 -5.14 0.80 -4.59
N LEU A 57 -5.56 2.04 -4.86
CA LEU A 57 -6.98 2.42 -4.92
C LEU A 57 -7.78 1.56 -5.91
N THR A 58 -7.23 1.25 -7.07
CA THR A 58 -7.91 0.41 -8.08
C THR A 58 -8.17 -0.99 -7.54
N ALA A 59 -7.15 -1.64 -6.97
CA ALA A 59 -7.27 -2.98 -6.40
C ALA A 59 -8.26 -3.01 -5.22
N LEU A 60 -8.22 -1.99 -4.35
CA LEU A 60 -9.14 -1.89 -3.21
C LEU A 60 -10.60 -1.71 -3.66
N LYS A 61 -10.85 -0.89 -4.70
CA LYS A 61 -12.20 -0.71 -5.28
C LYS A 61 -12.74 -1.99 -5.89
N GLU A 62 -11.90 -2.72 -6.64
CA GLU A 62 -12.29 -4.01 -7.20
C GLU A 62 -12.59 -5.04 -6.11
N MET A 63 -11.77 -5.09 -5.07
CA MET A 63 -11.99 -5.96 -3.91
C MET A 63 -13.32 -5.63 -3.22
N LEU A 64 -13.61 -4.35 -2.97
CA LEU A 64 -14.87 -3.92 -2.39
C LEU A 64 -16.07 -4.30 -3.27
N HIS A 65 -15.98 -4.04 -4.58
CA HIS A 65 -17.05 -4.36 -5.52
C HIS A 65 -17.36 -5.86 -5.55
N ARG A 66 -16.32 -6.70 -5.67
CA ARG A 66 -16.48 -8.17 -5.67
C ARG A 66 -16.99 -8.67 -4.32
N GLY A 67 -16.44 -8.15 -3.22
CA GLY A 67 -16.84 -8.52 -1.86
C GLY A 67 -18.31 -8.22 -1.59
N LEU A 68 -18.79 -7.04 -1.97
CA LEU A 68 -20.20 -6.68 -1.88
C LEU A 68 -21.09 -7.58 -2.74
N GLY A 69 -20.67 -7.89 -3.97
CA GLY A 69 -21.40 -8.82 -4.83
C GLY A 69 -21.53 -10.22 -4.22
N MET A 70 -20.46 -10.72 -3.60
CA MET A 70 -20.48 -12.00 -2.89
C MET A 70 -21.39 -11.95 -1.64
N LEU A 71 -21.34 -10.87 -0.87
CA LEU A 71 -22.17 -10.69 0.32
C LEU A 71 -23.66 -10.64 -0.03
N VAL A 72 -24.04 -9.86 -1.05
CA VAL A 72 -25.42 -9.80 -1.57
C VAL A 72 -25.88 -11.17 -2.06
N GLY A 73 -24.99 -11.93 -2.70
CA GLY A 73 -25.24 -13.31 -3.11
C GLY A 73 -25.18 -14.34 -1.98
N ARG A 74 -24.94 -13.92 -0.72
CA ARG A 74 -24.68 -14.79 0.45
C ARG A 74 -23.61 -15.86 0.19
N ALA A 75 -22.66 -15.58 -0.71
CA ALA A 75 -21.63 -16.52 -1.11
C ALA A 75 -20.64 -16.72 0.03
N TYR A 76 -20.41 -18.00 0.42
CA TYR A 76 -19.47 -18.41 1.45
C TYR A 76 -19.72 -17.87 2.87
N VAL A 77 -20.80 -17.10 3.11
CA VAL A 77 -21.11 -16.52 4.44
C VAL A 77 -21.18 -17.59 5.54
N HIS A 78 -21.80 -18.73 5.23
CA HIS A 78 -21.88 -19.88 6.15
C HIS A 78 -20.52 -20.40 6.62
N GLN A 79 -19.45 -20.23 5.82
CA GLN A 79 -18.10 -20.64 6.21
C GLN A 79 -17.51 -19.71 7.27
N TYR A 80 -17.82 -18.41 7.20
CA TYR A 80 -17.41 -17.43 8.21
C TYR A 80 -18.24 -17.57 9.49
N GLU A 81 -19.55 -17.78 9.36
CA GLU A 81 -20.46 -18.00 10.48
C GLU A 81 -20.04 -19.22 11.33
N ALA A 82 -19.57 -20.29 10.69
CA ALA A 82 -19.07 -21.49 11.38
C ALA A 82 -17.90 -21.22 12.35
N TYR A 83 -17.18 -20.11 12.17
CA TYR A 83 -16.10 -19.66 13.05
C TYR A 83 -16.47 -18.40 13.85
N GLY A 84 -17.76 -18.08 13.95
CA GLY A 84 -18.26 -16.96 14.76
C GLY A 84 -18.16 -15.59 14.08
N LEU A 85 -17.92 -15.54 12.76
CA LEU A 85 -17.89 -14.29 12.01
C LEU A 85 -19.15 -14.16 11.15
N GLY A 86 -20.14 -13.46 11.69
CA GLY A 86 -21.45 -13.26 11.05
C GLY A 86 -21.44 -12.22 9.94
N GLU A 87 -22.56 -12.15 9.21
CA GLU A 87 -22.79 -11.19 8.13
C GLU A 87 -22.56 -9.72 8.53
N GLU A 88 -22.93 -9.37 9.77
CA GLU A 88 -22.72 -8.04 10.35
C GLU A 88 -21.23 -7.65 10.36
N ALA A 89 -20.36 -8.55 10.86
CA ALA A 89 -18.92 -8.32 10.92
C ALA A 89 -18.29 -8.16 9.52
N ILE A 90 -18.82 -8.89 8.52
CA ILE A 90 -18.40 -8.72 7.11
C ILE A 90 -18.84 -7.34 6.61
N GLY A 91 -20.07 -6.92 6.93
CA GLY A 91 -20.59 -5.59 6.61
C GLY A 91 -19.75 -4.47 7.19
N GLU A 92 -19.36 -4.56 8.46
CA GLU A 92 -18.46 -3.62 9.12
C GLU A 92 -17.09 -3.54 8.43
N ALA A 93 -16.52 -4.69 8.04
CA ALA A 93 -15.27 -4.72 7.30
C ALA A 93 -15.37 -4.03 5.93
N MET A 94 -16.49 -4.19 5.21
CA MET A 94 -16.75 -3.49 3.95
C MET A 94 -16.90 -1.97 4.13
N GLN A 95 -17.54 -1.54 5.22
CA GLN A 95 -17.63 -0.11 5.58
C GLN A 95 -16.25 0.48 5.88
N CYS A 96 -15.42 -0.25 6.65
CA CYS A 96 -14.05 0.14 6.93
C CYS A 96 -13.23 0.29 5.64
N LEU A 97 -13.32 -0.68 4.73
CA LEU A 97 -12.66 -0.62 3.41
C LEU A 97 -13.16 0.57 2.57
N THR A 98 -14.47 0.83 2.58
CA THR A 98 -15.07 1.98 1.90
C THR A 98 -14.51 3.30 2.43
N GLN A 99 -14.38 3.41 3.75
CA GLN A 99 -13.80 4.59 4.40
C GLN A 99 -12.33 4.78 4.03
N ILE A 100 -11.53 3.70 4.00
CA ILE A 100 -10.12 3.76 3.57
C ILE A 100 -10.01 4.28 2.13
N ILE A 101 -10.81 3.71 1.21
CA ILE A 101 -10.84 4.16 -0.19
C ILE A 101 -11.20 5.64 -0.27
N HIS A 102 -12.23 6.06 0.46
CA HIS A 102 -12.64 7.46 0.50
C HIS A 102 -11.51 8.36 1.01
N SER A 103 -10.86 8.00 2.12
CA SER A 103 -9.73 8.75 2.68
C SER A 103 -8.60 8.93 1.68
N TYR A 104 -8.18 7.88 0.97
CA TYR A 104 -7.14 7.99 -0.06
C TYR A 104 -7.58 8.85 -1.25
N GLN A 105 -8.85 8.80 -1.66
CA GLN A 105 -9.37 9.64 -2.75
C GLN A 105 -9.45 11.13 -2.39
N GLN A 106 -9.59 11.48 -1.11
CA GLN A 106 -9.62 12.87 -0.65
C GLN A 106 -8.21 13.48 -0.51
N LEU A 107 -7.15 12.67 -0.54
CA LEU A 107 -5.78 13.19 -0.59
C LEU A 107 -5.57 13.88 -1.95
N LYS A 108 -5.30 15.19 -1.91
CA LYS A 108 -5.00 15.98 -3.10
C LYS A 108 -3.66 15.51 -3.69
N THR A 109 -3.70 15.11 -4.95
CA THR A 109 -2.50 14.98 -5.80
C THR A 109 -2.00 16.37 -6.20
#